data_AF-D3ATJ1-F1
#
_entry.id   AF-D3ATJ1-F1
#
_cell.length_a   1.000
_cell.length_b   1.000
_cell.length_c   1.000
_cell.angle_alpha   90.00
_cell.angle_beta   90.00
_cell.angle_gamma   90.00
#
_symmetry.space_group_name_H-M   'P 1'
#
loop_
_entity.id
_entity.type
_entity.pdbx_description
1 polymer ?
#
loop_
_entity_poly.entity_id
_entity_poly.type
_entity_poly.pdbx_seq_one_letter_code
_entity_poly.pdbx_strand_id
1 'polypeptide(L)' 'AAHSLGIDSCWIHRAKEEFDSPEGKALLEEWGIHGDYEGIGHCILGYRSCEYPEAKPRKEGTVIRI' A
#
# COMPACT_ATOMS: atom_id res chain seq x y z
N ALA A 1 5.94 -4.84 9.61
CA ALA A 1 5.22 -4.38 10.82
C ALA A 1 3.87 -5.06 10.97
N ALA A 2 2.91 -4.86 10.05
CA ALA A 2 1.57 -5.47 10.16
C ALA A 2 1.59 -7.00 10.35
N HIS A 3 2.28 -7.72 9.46
CA HIS A 3 2.32 -9.19 9.49
C HIS A 3 2.85 -9.79 10.80
N SER A 4 3.87 -9.17 11.43
CA SER A 4 4.40 -9.64 12.72
C SER A 4 3.43 -9.45 13.88
N LEU A 5 2.37 -8.66 13.70
CA LEU A 5 1.30 -8.43 14.65
C LEU A 5 0.03 -9.22 14.30
N GLY A 6 0.08 -10.12 13.30
CA GLY A 6 -1.10 -10.85 12.81
C GLY A 6 -2.09 -9.96 12.04
N ILE A 7 -1.66 -8.79 11.58
CA ILE A 7 -2.46 -7.88 10.76
C ILE A 7 -2.07 -8.07 9.29
N ASP A 8 -3.07 -8.16 8.44
CA ASP A 8 -2.88 -8.25 7.00
C ASP A 8 -2.78 -6.88 6.37
N SER A 9 -2.06 -6.80 5.26
CA SER A 9 -1.85 -5.55 4.53
C SER A 9 -1.85 -5.74 3.03
N CYS A 10 -2.29 -4.72 2.29
CA CYS A 10 -2.20 -4.69 0.83
C CYS A 10 -1.73 -3.31 0.36
N TRP A 11 -0.87 -3.31 -0.66
CA TRP A 11 -0.44 -2.10 -1.36
C TRP A 11 -1.44 -1.76 -2.47
N ILE A 12 -1.96 -0.54 -2.46
CA ILE A 12 -2.82 -0.02 -3.52
C ILE A 12 -2.07 1.11 -4.25
N HIS A 13 -1.67 0.83 -5.49
CA HIS A 13 -0.91 1.76 -6.33
C HIS A 13 -1.84 2.72 -7.08
N ARG A 14 -2.59 3.54 -6.34
CA ARG A 14 -3.53 4.53 -6.91
C ARG A 14 -3.49 5.92 -6.26
N ALA A 15 -2.70 6.08 -5.21
CA ALA A 15 -2.70 7.29 -4.38
C ALA A 15 -2.35 8.57 -5.17
N LYS A 16 -1.45 8.50 -6.16
CA LYS A 16 -1.05 9.67 -6.96
C LYS A 16 -2.24 10.25 -7.71
N GLU A 17 -2.84 9.43 -8.58
CA GLU A 17 -3.93 9.88 -9.45
C GLU A 17 -5.19 10.25 -8.65
N GLU A 18 -5.41 9.61 -7.51
CA GLU A 18 -6.48 9.97 -6.59
C GLU A 18 -6.26 11.36 -5.98
N PHE A 19 -5.09 11.65 -5.42
CA PHE A 19 -4.83 12.94 -4.79
C PHE A 19 -4.55 14.09 -5.78
N ASP A 20 -4.29 13.79 -7.04
CA ASP A 20 -4.26 14.79 -8.12
C ASP A 20 -5.67 15.27 -8.52
N SER A 21 -6.71 14.47 -8.25
CA SER A 21 -8.10 14.80 -8.56
C SER A 21 -8.68 15.92 -7.68
N PRO A 22 -9.75 16.62 -8.11
CA PRO A 22 -10.44 17.62 -7.28
C PRO A 22 -10.94 17.05 -5.96
N GLU A 23 -11.49 15.84 -5.98
CA GLU A 23 -12.03 15.14 -4.81
C GLU A 23 -10.90 14.79 -3.83
N GLY A 24 -9.77 14.27 -4.34
CA GLY A 24 -8.60 13.95 -3.52
C GLY A 24 -8.00 15.19 -2.87
N LYS A 25 -7.92 16.32 -3.58
CA LYS A 25 -7.46 17.60 -3.02
C LYS A 25 -8.39 18.13 -1.92
N ALA A 26 -9.70 17.96 -2.09
CA ALA A 26 -10.66 18.32 -1.06
C ALA A 26 -10.48 17.49 0.21
N LEU A 27 -10.22 16.18 0.07
CA LEU A 27 -9.91 15.30 1.21
C LEU A 27 -8.59 15.69 1.91
N LEU A 28 -7.54 16.03 1.16
CA LEU A 28 -6.27 16.48 1.75
C LEU A 28 -6.44 17.75 2.57
N GLU A 29 -7.25 18.71 2.09
CA GLU A 29 -7.59 19.92 2.83
C GLU A 29 -8.39 19.61 4.09
N GLU A 30 -9.41 18.74 3.99
CA GLU A 30 -10.20 18.29 5.14
C GLU A 30 -9.33 17.63 6.22
N TRP A 31 -8.32 16.86 5.82
CA TRP A 31 -7.39 16.19 6.73
C TRP A 31 -6.23 17.08 7.21
N GLY A 32 -6.17 18.35 6.76
CA GLY A 32 -5.13 19.30 7.15
C GLY A 32 -3.74 18.95 6.61
N ILE A 33 -3.67 18.26 5.48
CA ILE A 33 -2.43 17.87 4.82
C ILE A 33 -2.07 18.94 3.80
N HIS A 34 -1.06 19.76 4.13
CA HIS A 34 -0.59 20.84 3.27
C HIS A 34 0.90 20.69 2.99
N GLY A 35 1.31 20.91 1.75
CA GLY A 35 2.71 20.85 1.34
C GLY A 35 2.89 20.27 -0.06
N ASP A 36 4.15 20.13 -0.45
CA ASP A 36 4.53 19.50 -1.72
C ASP A 36 4.75 17.99 -1.50
N TYR A 37 3.63 17.27 -1.35
CA TYR A 37 3.61 15.83 -1.13
C TYR A 37 3.00 15.11 -2.33
N GLU A 38 3.55 13.95 -2.66
CA GLU A 38 3.03 13.08 -3.71
C GLU A 38 2.49 11.78 -3.10
N GLY A 39 1.28 11.38 -3.51
CA GLY A 39 0.71 10.08 -3.12
C GLY A 39 1.47 8.93 -3.77
N ILE A 40 2.16 8.09 -2.98
CA ILE A 40 2.93 6.95 -3.53
C ILE A 40 2.12 5.64 -3.51
N GLY A 41 1.31 5.43 -2.49
CA GLY A 41 0.45 4.25 -2.38
C GLY A 41 -0.28 4.19 -1.06
N HIS A 42 -1.41 3.49 -1.06
CA HIS A 42 -2.15 3.21 0.18
C HIS A 42 -1.69 1.89 0.77
N CYS A 43 -1.49 1.88 2.08
CA CYS A 43 -1.29 0.67 2.87
C CYS A 43 -2.59 0.39 3.62
N ILE A 44 -3.43 -0.48 3.08
CA ILE A 44 -4.63 -0.91 3.80
C ILE A 44 -4.25 -1.95 4.86
N LEU A 45 -4.90 -1.90 6.01
CA LEU A 45 -4.65 -2.79 7.14
C LEU A 45 -5.97 -3.43 7.58
N GLY A 46 -5.94 -4.71 7.93
CA GLY A 46 -7.14 -5.40 8.43
C GLY A 46 -6.91 -6.86 8.76
N TYR A 47 -8.01 -7.56 9.00
CA TYR A 47 -8.03 -9.00 9.21
C TYR A 47 -8.74 -9.66 8.04
N ARG A 48 -8.06 -10.60 7.36
CA ARG A 48 -8.64 -11.34 6.24
C ARG A 48 -9.87 -12.15 6.66
N SER A 49 -10.84 -12.25 5.76
CA SER A 49 -11.99 -13.16 5.88
C SER A 49 -11.76 -14.51 5.17
N CYS A 50 -10.58 -14.71 4.57
CA CYS A 50 -10.20 -15.89 3.80
C CYS A 50 -8.90 -16.51 4.33
N GLU A 51 -8.54 -17.68 3.82
CA GLU A 51 -7.26 -18.32 4.17
C GLU A 51 -6.05 -17.52 3.67
N TYR A 52 -4.90 -17.70 4.35
CA TYR A 52 -3.66 -17.04 3.97
C TYR A 52 -3.07 -17.71 2.72
N PRO A 53 -2.82 -16.96 1.61
CA PRO A 53 -2.28 -17.56 0.41
C PRO A 53 -0.85 -18.03 0.64
N GLU A 54 -0.53 -19.20 0.12
CA GLU A 54 0.83 -19.72 0.18
C GLU A 54 1.80 -18.79 -0.56
N ALA A 55 2.97 -18.56 0.03
CA ALA A 55 3.99 -17.71 -0.57
C ALA A 55 4.51 -18.37 -1.86
N LYS A 56 4.43 -17.64 -2.98
CA LYS A 56 4.97 -18.13 -4.26
C LYS A 56 6.49 -18.31 -4.17
N PRO A 57 7.06 -19.32 -4.85
CA PRO A 57 8.51 -19.46 -4.94
C PRO A 57 9.12 -18.22 -5.59
N ARG A 58 10.34 -17.88 -5.19
CA ARG A 58 11.10 -16.80 -5.83
C ARG A 58 11.35 -17.15 -7.29
N LYS A 59 11.30 -16.15 -8.17
CA LYS A 59 11.62 -16.32 -9.59
C LYS A 59 13.07 -16.83 -9.73
N GLU A 60 13.26 -17.89 -10.52
CA GLU A 60 14.59 -18.44 -10.81
C GLU A 60 15.54 -17.37 -11.37
N GLY A 61 16.83 -17.47 -11.03
CA GLY A 61 17.85 -16.49 -11.42
C GLY A 61 17.83 -15.15 -10.67
N THR A 62 16.86 -14.91 -9.77
CA THR A 62 16.83 -13.68 -8.94
C THR A 62 17.94 -13.67 -7.87
N VAL A 63 18.33 -14.84 -7.37
CA VAL A 63 19.41 -14.98 -6.38
C VAL A 63 20.64 -15.52 -7.09
N ILE A 64 21.65 -14.68 -7.25
CA ILE A 64 22.97 -15.06 -7.77
C ILE A 64 23.89 -15.24 -6.57
N ARG A 65 24.49 -16.43 -6.44
CA ARG A 65 25.54 -16.70 -5.46
C ARG A 65 26.88 -16.59 -6.17
N ILE A 66 27.75 -15.71 -5.66
CA ILE A 66 29.15 -15.56 -6.07
C ILE A 66 30.05 -16.28 -5.07
#